data_AF-A0A6N4V097-F1
#
_entry.id   AF-A0A6N4V097-F1
#
_cell.length_a   1.000
_cell.length_b   1.000
_cell.length_c   1.000
_cell.angle_alpha   90.00
_cell.angle_beta   90.00
_cell.angle_gamma   90.00
#
_symmetry.space_group_name_H-M   'P 1'
#
loop_
_entity.id
_entity.type
_entity.pdbx_description
1 polymer ?
#
loop_
_entity_poly.entity_id
_entity_poly.type
_entity_poly.pdbx_seq_one_letter_code
_entity_poly.pdbx_strand_id
1 'polypeptide(L)'
;MNTHLPRRIVTAAVITGASALLLAVPAQADQYDYVAQIDSRGVYYSSIIGVIDDGKMVCRMLRGGASVPAALNYAAGDGFADYEAVIITVAAAQNMCPDVMPILAAYANADAGPVAHT
;
A
#
# COMPACT_ATOMS: atom_id res chain seq x y z
N MET A 1 -20.31 2.97 -67.60
CA MET A 1 -21.71 2.55 -67.35
C MET A 1 -21.69 1.44 -66.31
N ASN A 2 -22.64 1.46 -65.37
CA ASN A 2 -22.88 0.38 -64.41
C ASN A 2 -23.33 -0.88 -65.19
N THR A 3 -23.12 -2.12 -64.76
CA THR A 3 -23.87 -2.88 -63.73
C THR A 3 -23.15 -4.24 -63.47
N HIS A 4 -23.41 -5.08 -62.46
CA HIS A 4 -24.19 -5.01 -61.19
C HIS A 4 -23.54 -5.99 -60.18
N LEU A 5 -23.70 -5.74 -58.87
CA LEU A 5 -23.66 -6.79 -57.82
C LEU A 5 -25.11 -7.28 -57.62
N PRO A 6 -25.40 -8.58 -57.37
CA PRO A 6 -25.31 -9.10 -55.99
C PRO A 6 -25.08 -10.62 -55.84
N ARG A 7 -24.33 -11.03 -54.81
CA ARG A 7 -24.57 -12.33 -54.16
C ARG A 7 -24.34 -12.23 -52.65
N ARG A 8 -25.45 -12.25 -51.90
CA ARG A 8 -25.44 -12.39 -50.44
C ARG A 8 -24.83 -13.75 -50.07
N ILE A 9 -24.00 -13.77 -49.04
CA ILE A 9 -24.05 -14.76 -47.94
C ILE A 9 -23.45 -14.06 -46.71
N VAL A 10 -24.19 -14.14 -45.60
CA VAL A 10 -23.75 -13.66 -44.29
C VAL A 10 -22.96 -14.79 -43.62
N THR A 11 -21.78 -14.48 -43.10
CA THR A 11 -21.11 -15.31 -42.11
C THR A 11 -20.55 -14.42 -41.01
N ALA A 12 -21.14 -14.50 -39.83
CA ALA A 12 -20.71 -13.74 -38.67
C ALA A 12 -19.39 -14.32 -38.14
N ALA A 13 -18.28 -13.59 -38.30
CA ALA A 13 -17.04 -13.88 -37.60
C ALA A 13 -17.14 -13.31 -36.17
N VAL A 14 -17.48 -14.17 -35.23
CA VAL A 14 -17.49 -13.87 -33.80
C VAL A 14 -16.06 -13.59 -33.34
N ILE A 15 -15.75 -12.32 -33.04
CA ILE A 15 -14.52 -11.95 -32.32
C ILE A 15 -14.90 -11.58 -30.88
N THR A 16 -15.29 -12.60 -30.11
CA THR A 16 -15.36 -12.52 -28.64
C THR A 16 -13.94 -12.60 -28.10
N GLY A 17 -13.27 -11.45 -27.97
CA GLY A 17 -11.86 -11.41 -27.61
C GLY A 17 -11.43 -10.11 -26.92
N ALA A 18 -11.94 -9.87 -25.70
CA ALA A 18 -11.28 -9.07 -24.65
C ALA A 18 -12.13 -8.94 -23.36
N SER A 19 -12.54 -10.05 -22.74
CA SER A 19 -13.13 -10.06 -21.38
C SER A 19 -12.18 -10.67 -20.35
N ALA A 20 -10.89 -10.29 -20.44
CA ALA A 20 -9.81 -10.73 -19.55
C ALA A 20 -9.48 -9.74 -18.42
N LEU A 21 -10.32 -8.73 -18.19
CA LEU A 21 -10.30 -7.91 -16.96
C LEU A 21 -11.02 -8.63 -15.80
N LEU A 22 -10.81 -9.94 -15.69
CA LEU A 22 -11.31 -10.75 -14.60
C LEU A 22 -10.21 -10.90 -13.55
N LEU A 23 -10.43 -10.24 -12.42
CA LEU A 23 -9.66 -10.43 -11.20
C LEU A 23 -8.17 -10.05 -11.30
N ALA A 24 -7.93 -8.75 -11.48
CA ALA A 24 -7.16 -8.12 -10.41
C ALA A 24 -7.98 -8.29 -9.12
N VAL A 25 -7.84 -9.46 -8.46
CA VAL A 25 -8.03 -9.54 -7.01
C VAL A 25 -7.26 -8.34 -6.47
N PRO A 26 -7.84 -7.47 -5.63
CA PRO A 26 -7.07 -6.37 -5.07
C PRO A 26 -5.81 -7.02 -4.52
N ALA A 27 -4.64 -6.66 -5.08
CA ALA A 27 -3.37 -7.17 -4.58
C ALA A 27 -3.40 -6.80 -3.11
N GLN A 28 -3.56 -7.80 -2.25
CA GLN A 28 -3.80 -7.55 -0.84
C GLN A 28 -2.53 -6.85 -0.41
N ALA A 29 -2.64 -5.53 -0.19
CA ALA A 29 -1.73 -4.78 0.65
C ALA A 29 -1.55 -5.67 1.86
N ASP A 30 -0.34 -6.21 2.05
CA ASP A 30 -0.21 -7.55 2.62
C ASP A 30 -0.37 -7.48 4.12
N GLN A 31 -1.63 -7.46 4.53
CA GLN A 31 -2.09 -7.28 5.90
C GLN A 31 -1.67 -8.47 6.76
N TYR A 32 -1.46 -9.64 6.16
CA TYR A 32 -1.00 -10.83 6.87
C TYR A 32 0.53 -10.82 7.01
N ASP A 33 1.30 -10.46 5.98
CA ASP A 33 2.75 -10.28 6.12
C ASP A 33 3.10 -9.07 7.01
N TYR A 34 2.29 -8.01 6.98
CA TYR A 34 2.34 -6.88 7.92
C TYR A 34 2.18 -7.35 9.37
N VAL A 35 1.09 -8.09 9.67
CA VAL A 35 0.84 -8.64 11.01
C VAL A 35 1.93 -9.63 11.41
N ALA A 36 2.32 -10.54 10.53
CA ALA A 36 3.39 -11.50 10.78
C ALA A 36 4.74 -10.82 11.06
N GLN A 37 5.03 -9.70 10.39
CA GLN A 37 6.23 -8.92 10.66
C GLN A 37 6.18 -8.23 12.03
N ILE A 38 5.02 -7.72 12.44
CA ILE A 38 4.78 -7.12 13.76
C ILE A 38 4.91 -8.19 14.86
N ASP A 39 4.25 -9.34 14.69
CA ASP A 39 4.34 -10.50 15.58
C ASP A 39 5.79 -10.98 15.74
N SER A 40 6.54 -11.09 14.62
CA SER A 40 7.94 -11.53 14.62
C SER A 40 8.88 -10.60 15.39
N ARG A 41 8.46 -9.35 15.64
CA ARG A 41 9.21 -8.36 16.43
C ARG A 41 8.68 -8.19 17.86
N GLY A 42 7.66 -8.96 18.24
CA GLY A 42 7.12 -9.00 19.60
C GLY A 42 6.28 -7.77 20.00
N VAL A 43 5.80 -6.99 19.03
CA VAL A 43 4.92 -5.83 19.29
C VAL A 43 3.53 -6.34 19.69
N TYR A 44 3.04 -5.90 20.84
CA TYR A 44 1.70 -6.26 21.29
C TYR A 44 0.64 -5.34 20.70
N TYR A 45 -0.46 -5.92 20.21
CA TYR A 45 -1.66 -5.20 19.80
C TYR A 45 -2.91 -5.91 20.34
N SER A 46 -3.96 -5.14 20.63
CA SER A 46 -5.20 -5.68 21.23
C SER A 46 -6.08 -6.44 20.24
N SER A 47 -5.96 -6.14 18.95
CA SER A 47 -6.78 -6.70 17.87
C SER A 47 -6.03 -6.66 16.54
N ILE A 48 -6.02 -7.79 15.81
CA ILE A 48 -5.48 -7.90 14.45
C ILE A 48 -6.12 -6.85 13.52
N ILE A 49 -7.43 -6.60 13.67
CA ILE A 49 -8.15 -5.61 12.84
C ILE A 49 -7.73 -4.17 13.19
N GLY A 50 -7.50 -3.89 14.48
CA GLY A 50 -7.03 -2.57 14.94
C GLY A 50 -5.68 -2.23 14.32
N VAL A 51 -4.66 -3.07 14.58
CA VAL A 51 -3.29 -2.83 14.09
C VAL A 51 -3.21 -2.75 12.56
N ILE A 52 -4.07 -3.50 11.84
CA ILE A 52 -4.23 -3.39 10.39
C ILE A 52 -4.77 -2.01 9.99
N ASP A 53 -5.78 -1.49 10.67
CA ASP A 53 -6.37 -0.19 10.36
C ASP A 53 -5.45 0.98 10.74
N ASP A 54 -4.59 0.82 11.75
CA ASP A 54 -3.50 1.76 12.08
C ASP A 54 -2.45 1.83 10.99
N GLY A 55 -1.97 0.67 10.51
CA GLY A 55 -1.02 0.63 9.40
C GLY A 55 -1.62 1.23 8.12
N LYS A 56 -2.91 1.00 7.84
CA LYS A 56 -3.63 1.70 6.76
C LYS A 56 -3.75 3.21 7.01
N MET A 57 -3.92 3.65 8.26
CA MET A 57 -3.97 5.07 8.59
C MET A 57 -2.61 5.74 8.39
N VAL A 58 -1.52 5.12 8.85
CA VAL A 58 -0.14 5.53 8.56
C VAL A 58 0.10 5.63 7.05
N CYS A 59 -0.28 4.62 6.27
CA CYS A 59 -0.19 4.65 4.81
C CYS A 59 -0.97 5.83 4.19
N ARG A 60 -2.19 6.10 4.67
CA ARG A 60 -3.01 7.25 4.21
C ARG A 60 -2.37 8.59 4.57
N MET A 61 -1.80 8.72 5.77
CA MET A 61 -1.12 9.93 6.24
C MET A 61 0.11 10.23 5.38
N LEU A 62 1.00 9.26 5.20
CA LEU A 62 2.23 9.43 4.42
C LEU A 62 1.94 9.72 2.94
N ARG A 63 0.98 8.99 2.33
CA ARG A 63 0.52 9.28 0.95
C ARG A 63 -0.20 10.63 0.83
N GLY A 64 -0.80 11.11 1.93
CA GLY A 64 -1.39 12.44 2.06
C GLY A 64 -0.39 13.57 2.31
N GLY A 65 0.92 13.28 2.37
CA GLY A 65 1.98 14.28 2.59
C GLY A 65 2.23 14.64 4.05
N ALA A 66 1.73 13.86 5.02
CA ALA A 66 2.14 13.99 6.41
C ALA A 66 3.63 13.65 6.59
N SER A 67 4.29 14.29 7.55
CA SER A 67 5.68 13.97 7.88
C SER A 67 5.80 12.60 8.58
N VAL A 68 6.96 11.95 8.46
CA VAL A 68 7.20 10.67 9.16
C VAL A 68 7.04 10.80 10.68
N PRO A 69 7.54 11.85 11.37
CA PRO A 69 7.25 12.07 12.78
C PRO A 69 5.75 12.17 13.10
N ALA A 70 4.91 12.72 12.21
CA ALA A 70 3.47 12.75 12.44
C ALA A 70 2.84 11.34 12.36
N ALA A 71 3.31 10.48 11.46
CA ALA A 71 2.87 9.09 11.37
C ALA A 71 3.34 8.24 12.58
N LEU A 72 4.58 8.46 13.05
CA LEU A 72 5.08 7.84 14.27
C LEU A 72 4.27 8.28 15.50
N ASN A 73 3.99 9.58 15.63
CA ASN A 73 3.16 10.12 16.72
C ASN A 73 1.70 9.63 16.67
N TYR A 74 1.16 9.32 15.48
CA TYR A 74 -0.16 8.67 15.37
C TYR A 74 -0.11 7.27 16.01
N ALA A 75 0.86 6.43 15.65
CA ALA A 75 0.98 5.09 16.22
C ALA A 75 1.28 5.14 17.73
N ALA A 76 2.18 6.02 18.18
CA ALA A 76 2.43 6.22 19.61
C ALA A 76 1.16 6.68 20.37
N GLY A 77 0.29 7.45 19.71
CA GLY A 77 -1.00 7.88 20.23
C GLY A 77 -2.03 6.76 20.41
N ASP A 78 -1.88 5.62 19.73
CA ASP A 78 -2.71 4.42 19.92
C ASP A 78 -2.19 3.50 21.07
N GLY A 79 -1.07 3.86 21.68
CA GLY A 79 -0.50 3.18 22.85
C GLY A 79 0.71 2.30 22.58
N PHE A 80 1.21 2.27 21.34
CA PHE A 80 2.50 1.67 20.99
C PHE A 80 3.65 2.49 21.59
N ALA A 81 4.70 1.84 22.10
CA ALA A 81 5.93 2.54 22.49
C ALA A 81 6.67 3.11 21.25
N ASP A 82 7.56 4.10 21.42
CA ASP A 82 8.26 4.76 20.29
C ASP A 82 8.91 3.79 19.29
N TYR A 83 9.56 2.73 19.81
CA TYR A 83 10.17 1.67 19.01
C TYR A 83 9.12 0.81 18.26
N GLU A 84 7.98 0.55 18.90
CA GLU A 84 6.87 -0.19 18.30
C GLU A 84 6.18 0.66 17.22
N ALA A 85 5.99 1.97 17.45
CA ALA A 85 5.48 2.91 16.47
C ALA A 85 6.34 2.96 15.19
N VAL A 86 7.67 2.86 15.33
CA VAL A 86 8.59 2.69 14.18
C VAL A 86 8.38 1.35 13.49
N ILE A 87 8.18 0.25 14.23
CA ILE A 87 7.85 -1.07 13.64
C ILE A 87 6.55 -1.01 12.85
N ILE A 88 5.45 -0.54 13.45
CA ILE A 88 4.14 -0.35 12.81
C ILE A 88 4.30 0.45 11.51
N THR A 89 5.01 1.57 11.58
CA THR A 89 5.16 2.49 10.44
C THR A 89 6.00 1.90 9.30
N VAL A 90 7.12 1.25 9.62
CA VAL A 90 7.99 0.60 8.62
C VAL A 90 7.30 -0.64 8.04
N ALA A 91 6.61 -1.44 8.85
CA ALA A 91 5.91 -2.62 8.38
C ALA A 91 4.74 -2.26 7.46
N ALA A 92 3.99 -1.19 7.79
CA ALA A 92 2.92 -0.68 6.93
C ALA A 92 3.48 -0.21 5.58
N ALA A 93 4.59 0.55 5.59
CA ALA A 93 5.26 0.99 4.38
C ALA A 93 5.80 -0.17 3.53
N GLN A 94 6.36 -1.23 4.14
CA GLN A 94 6.90 -2.38 3.41
C GLN A 94 5.81 -3.24 2.76
N ASN A 95 4.76 -3.58 3.51
CA ASN A 95 3.80 -4.61 3.10
C ASN A 95 2.50 -4.02 2.52
N MET A 96 2.04 -2.86 3.02
CA MET A 96 0.75 -2.27 2.64
C MET A 96 0.82 -1.04 1.73
N CYS A 97 1.91 -0.26 1.78
CA CYS A 97 2.09 0.91 0.93
C CYS A 97 3.56 1.11 0.47
N PRO A 98 4.12 0.20 -0.33
CA PRO A 98 5.52 0.28 -0.80
C PRO A 98 5.85 1.56 -1.59
N ASP A 99 4.84 2.29 -2.08
CA ASP A 99 4.99 3.61 -2.69
C ASP A 99 5.44 4.71 -1.71
N VAL A 100 5.23 4.55 -0.40
CA VAL A 100 5.69 5.54 0.61
C VAL A 100 7.10 5.22 1.16
N MET A 101 7.68 4.07 0.81
CA MET A 101 9.05 3.70 1.22
C MET A 101 10.13 4.77 0.91
N PRO A 102 10.09 5.50 -0.24
CA PRO A 102 11.02 6.60 -0.49
C PRO A 102 10.91 7.75 0.53
N ILE A 103 9.74 7.97 1.13
CA ILE A 103 9.51 9.00 2.16
C ILE A 103 10.22 8.61 3.45
N LEU A 104 10.09 7.34 3.88
CA LEU A 104 10.81 6.82 5.05
C LEU A 104 12.33 6.81 4.82
N ALA A 105 12.77 6.44 3.62
CA ALA A 105 14.18 6.46 3.26
C ALA A 105 14.75 7.90 3.27
N ALA A 106 14.05 8.88 2.70
CA ALA A 106 14.46 10.28 2.72
C ALA A 106 14.56 10.83 4.15
N TYR A 107 13.60 10.49 5.01
CA TYR A 107 13.60 10.84 6.43
C TYR A 107 14.82 10.24 7.17
N ALA A 108 15.04 8.93 7.07
CA ALA A 108 16.16 8.25 7.72
C ALA A 108 17.54 8.78 7.26
N ASN A 109 17.67 9.20 5.99
CA ASN A 109 18.91 9.79 5.48
C ASN A 109 19.08 11.26 5.90
N ALA A 110 18.00 12.00 6.15
CA ALA A 110 18.07 13.37 6.69
C ALA A 110 18.56 13.36 8.16
N ASP A 111 18.03 12.44 8.97
CA ASP A 111 18.44 12.26 10.37
C ASP A 111 19.87 11.71 10.51
N ALA A 112 20.41 11.05 9.47
CA ALA A 112 21.79 10.56 9.41
C ALA A 112 22.83 11.63 8.98
N GLY A 113 22.41 12.88 8.74
CA GLY A 113 23.32 14.01 8.51
C GLY A 113 24.11 14.40 9.77
N PRO A 114 25.00 15.41 9.72
CA PRO A 114 25.67 15.93 10.90
C PRO A 114 24.63 16.56 11.84
N VAL A 115 24.23 15.83 12.88
CA VAL A 115 23.05 16.18 13.69
C VAL A 115 23.35 17.38 14.59
N ALA A 116 22.97 18.57 14.12
CA ALA A 116 22.86 19.75 14.96
C ALA A 116 21.57 19.65 15.80
N HIS A 117 21.64 18.96 16.93
CA HIS A 117 20.60 19.06 17.96
C HIS A 117 20.60 20.49 18.54
N THR A 118 19.44 21.15 18.48
CA THR A 118 19.14 22.42 19.18
C THR A 118 18.05 22.20 20.21
#